data_AF-A0A840KF06-F1
#
_entry.id   AF-A0A840KF06-F1
#
_cell.length_a   1.000
_cell.length_b   1.000
_cell.length_c   1.000
_cell.angle_alpha   90.00
_cell.angle_beta   90.00
_cell.angle_gamma   90.00
#
_symmetry.space_group_name_H-M   'P 1'
#
loop_
_entity.id
_entity.type
_entity.pdbx_description
1 polymer ?
#
loop_
_entity_poly.entity_id
_entity_poly.type
_entity_poly.pdbx_seq_one_letter_code
_entity_poly.pdbx_strand_id
1 'polypeptide(L)' 'MSPIVKKAIGMGYISAENSKIGSEIFINVRNKPIKAVVVKTPFIKK' A
#
# COMPACT_ATOMS: atom_id res chain seq x y z
N MET A 1 -9.17 -8.80 4.03
CA MET A 1 -7.99 -9.18 4.84
C MET A 1 -7.24 -10.23 4.03
N SER A 2 -5.96 -10.03 3.67
CA SER A 2 -5.24 -11.05 2.90
C SER A 2 -5.01 -12.30 3.77
N PRO A 3 -5.45 -13.51 3.37
CA PRO A 3 -5.34 -14.72 4.18
C PRO A 3 -3.89 -15.12 4.47
N ILE A 4 -2.94 -14.66 3.66
CA ILE A 4 -1.51 -15.01 3.77
C ILE A 4 -0.74 -13.94 4.56
N VAL A 5 -1.08 -12.66 4.39
CA VAL A 5 -0.27 -11.56 4.96
C VAL A 5 -0.93 -10.94 6.21
N LYS A 6 -2.19 -11.27 6.55
CA LYS A 6 -3.00 -10.62 7.63
C LYS A 6 -3.01 -9.08 7.60
N LYS A 7 -2.41 -8.45 6.58
CA LYS A 7 -2.38 -7.01 6.34
C LYS A 7 -3.44 -6.63 5.31
N ALA A 8 -3.94 -5.41 5.41
CA ALA A 8 -4.74 -4.80 4.37
C ALA A 8 -3.80 -4.44 3.20
N ILE A 9 -4.02 -5.05 2.05
CA ILE A 9 -3.29 -4.77 0.81
C ILE A 9 -4.32 -4.23 -0.17
N GLY A 10 -3.98 -3.14 -0.84
CA GLY A 10 -4.79 -2.54 -1.89
C GLY A 10 -3.91 -2.13 -3.06
N MET A 11 -4.52 -2.02 -4.24
CA MET A 11 -3.89 -1.42 -5.42
C MET A 11 -4.57 -0.09 -5.69
N GLY A 12 -3.80 0.92 -6.09
CA GLY A 12 -4.31 2.24 -6.40
C GLY A 12 -3.31 2.98 -7.29
N TYR A 13 -3.81 3.98 -8.01
CA TYR A 13 -2.96 4.86 -8.80
C TYR A 13 -2.33 5.91 -7.89
N ILE A 14 -1.05 6.17 -8.12
CA ILE A 14 -0.33 7.24 -7.46
C ILE A 14 0.51 8.00 -8.49
N SER A 15 0.80 9.27 -8.22
CA SER A 15 1.72 10.05 -9.07
C SER A 15 3.05 9.32 -9.21
N ALA A 16 3.63 9.31 -10.42
CA ALA A 16 4.87 8.60 -10.72
C ALA A 16 6.02 8.97 -9.77
N GLU A 17 6.05 10.21 -9.30
CA GLU A 17 7.01 10.75 -8.33
C GLU A 17 6.97 10.02 -6.97
N ASN A 18 5.79 9.56 -6.57
CA ASN A 18 5.53 8.83 -5.33
C ASN A 18 5.47 7.31 -5.53
N SER A 19 5.73 6.82 -6.75
CA SER A 19 5.76 5.38 -7.06
C SER A 19 7.03 4.67 -6.57
N LYS A 20 7.94 5.38 -5.88
CA LYS A 20 9.14 4.77 -5.32
C LYS A 20 8.77 3.74 -4.25
N ILE A 21 9.45 2.60 -4.32
CA ILE A 21 9.29 1.52 -3.35
C ILE A 21 9.81 2.02 -2.00
N GLY A 22 8.99 1.91 -0.95
CA GLY A 22 9.28 2.42 0.38
C GLY A 22 8.73 3.82 0.66
N SER A 23 8.08 4.47 -0.31
CA SER A 23 7.43 5.76 -0.06
C SER A 23 6.25 5.61 0.91
N GLU A 24 6.25 6.44 1.96
CA GLU A 24 5.13 6.60 2.86
C GLU A 24 4.08 7.52 2.24
N ILE A 25 2.85 7.04 2.15
CA ILE A 25 1.73 7.76 1.55
C ILE A 25 0.60 7.85 2.57
N PHE A 26 -0.10 8.97 2.59
CA PHE A 26 -1.30 9.12 3.42
C PHE A 26 -2.53 8.87 2.57
N ILE A 27 -3.26 7.80 2.89
CA ILE A 27 -4.51 7.45 2.22
C ILE A 27 -5.66 7.84 3.13
N ASN A 28 -6.61 8.64 2.62
CA ASN A 28 -7.83 8.95 3.33
C ASN A 28 -8.82 7.79 3.21
N VAL A 29 -8.96 7.00 4.28
CA VAL A 29 -9.94 5.92 4.37
C VAL A 29 -11.01 6.35 5.37
N ARG A 30 -12.25 6.55 4.90
CA ARG A 30 -13.38 7.01 5.73
C ARG A 30 -13.09 8.31 6.50
N ASN A 31 -12.53 9.30 5.81
CA ASN A 31 -12.15 10.60 6.37
C ASN A 31 -11.04 10.55 7.44
N LYS A 32 -10.33 9.42 7.56
CA LYS A 32 -9.15 9.28 8.42
C LYS A 32 -7.90 9.14 7.55
N PRO A 33 -6.88 10.00 7.74
CA PRO A 33 -5.59 9.84 7.07
C PRO A 33 -4.85 8.66 7.69
N ILE A 34 -4.67 7.60 6.93
CA ILE A 34 -3.94 6.40 7.34
C ILE A 34 -2.61 6.36 6.60
N LYS A 35 -1.51 6.11 7.33
CA LYS A 35 -0.20 5.87 6.74
C LYS A 35 -0.18 4.53 6.03
N ALA A 36 0.22 4.51 4.77
CA ALA A 36 0.49 3.31 3.99
C ALA A 36 1.87 3.40 3.34
N VAL A 37 2.42 2.25 2.96
CA VAL A 37 3.76 2.16 2.37
C VAL A 37 3.63 1.51 1.00
N VAL A 38 4.28 2.10 0.00
CA VAL A 38 4.39 1.51 -1.33
C VAL A 38 5.36 0.33 -1.25
N VAL A 39 4.85 -0.89 -1.42
CA VAL A 39 5.67 -2.11 -1.41
C VAL A 39 5.73 -2.72 -2.80
N LYS A 40 6.89 -3.28 -3.17
CA LYS A 40 7.05 -3.98 -4.45
C LYS A 40 6.32 -5.32 -4.40
N THR A 41 5.63 -5.66 -5.47
CA THR A 41 5.16 -7.02 -5.73
C THR A 41 6.36 -7.96 -5.94
N PRO A 42 6.31 -9.24 -5.52
CA PRO A 42 5.12 -10.01 -5.14
C PRO A 42 4.80 -9.96 -3.64
N PHE A 43 3.50 -9.90 -3.32
CA PHE A 43 2.98 -9.96 -1.93
C PHE A 43 3.10 -11.36 -1.30
N ILE A 44 3.46 -12.36 -2.10
CA ILE A 44 3.56 -13.77 -1.73
C ILE A 44 4.86 -14.27 -2.34
N LYS A 45 5.83 -14.66 -1.52
CA LYS A 45 6.89 -15.56 -1.97
C LYS A 45 6.31 -16.98 -1.90
N LYS A 46 6.35 -17.69 -3.02
CA LYS A 46 6.07 -19.12 -3.08
C LYS A 46 7.09 -19.88 -2.25
#